data_AF-A0A2S9JU46-F1
#
_entry.id   AF-A0A2S9JU46-F1
#
_cell.length_a   1.000
_cell.length_b   1.000
_cell.length_c   1.000
_cell.angle_alpha   90.00
_cell.angle_beta   90.00
_cell.angle_gamma   90.00
#
_symmetry.space_group_name_H-M   'P 1'
#
loop_
_entity.id
_entity.type
_entity.pdbx_description
1 polymer ?
#
loop_
_entity_poly.entity_id
_entity_poly.type
_entity_poly.pdbx_seq_one_letter_code
_entity_poly.pdbx_strand_id
1 'polypeptide(L)'
;MYPKPVRDADIVDAVVDSFYPDIVTYNLAHRTSKTRKTGQRDILRVDFINQKLISRYGVNVLDMQFDLKRFGRNQEDRVRYLTNQSNQNLATDRGKFKNAYNEMSVASERAPAGADIWSYLKDGIKHGLVDRAVDTTILKNNLLKRDYSCNVLLLFTDGYIEAGLHGEDHCKGNKCYFLSSKTIENFRKAFKASGSTSMQAFFEENGYGIIPVENPLLRDLHVLVLEMYDRSKNKNGGASVHPTDWDILQLFWSDWLTQSGVKSFKLLPTANSETEAFSTIKSFLESR
;
A
#
# COMPACT_ATOMS: atom_id res chain seq x y z
N MET A 1 -6.62 2.51 -18.78
CA MET A 1 -5.67 2.86 -17.71
C MET A 1 -5.21 4.30 -17.94
N TYR A 2 -5.06 5.10 -16.88
CA TYR A 2 -4.57 6.48 -16.99
C TYR A 2 -3.07 6.49 -17.29
N PRO A 3 -2.54 7.48 -18.02
CA PRO A 3 -1.12 7.55 -18.31
C PRO A 3 -0.35 7.79 -17.01
N LYS A 4 0.51 6.83 -16.65
CA LYS A 4 1.47 6.93 -15.56
C LYS A 4 2.87 7.14 -16.13
N PRO A 5 3.72 8.00 -15.55
CA PRO A 5 5.11 8.14 -15.96
C PRO A 5 5.93 6.87 -15.74
N VAL A 6 5.53 6.05 -14.74
CA VAL A 6 6.20 4.81 -14.34
C VAL A 6 5.15 3.71 -14.28
N ARG A 7 5.48 2.48 -14.72
CA ARG A 7 4.55 1.35 -14.57
C ARG A 7 4.65 0.79 -13.16
N ASP A 8 3.54 0.27 -12.64
CA ASP A 8 3.51 -0.33 -11.31
C ASP A 8 4.51 -1.50 -11.20
N ALA A 9 4.71 -2.25 -12.28
CA ALA A 9 5.71 -3.33 -12.37
C ALA A 9 7.15 -2.83 -12.20
N ASP A 10 7.49 -1.66 -12.74
CA ASP A 10 8.83 -1.11 -12.62
C ASP A 10 9.11 -0.66 -11.17
N ILE A 11 8.10 -0.11 -10.48
CA ILE A 11 8.18 0.22 -9.05
C ILE A 11 8.36 -1.04 -8.20
N VAL A 12 7.61 -2.10 -8.49
CA VAL A 12 7.73 -3.38 -7.78
C VAL A 12 9.10 -4.03 -8.02
N ASP A 13 9.59 -4.00 -9.26
CA ASP A 13 10.92 -4.50 -9.60
C ASP A 13 12.02 -3.76 -8.81
N ALA A 14 11.91 -2.43 -8.67
CA ALA A 14 12.81 -1.63 -7.85
C ALA A 14 12.78 -2.06 -6.37
N VAL A 15 11.59 -2.30 -5.80
CA VAL A 15 11.45 -2.82 -4.42
C VAL A 15 12.08 -4.21 -4.28
N VAL A 16 11.87 -5.09 -5.26
CA VAL A 16 12.41 -6.45 -5.28
C VAL A 16 13.94 -6.47 -5.36
N ASP A 17 14.51 -5.64 -6.23
CA ASP A 17 15.96 -5.48 -6.38
C ASP A 17 16.61 -4.87 -5.15
N SER A 18 15.93 -3.93 -4.51
CA SER A 18 16.41 -3.31 -3.28
C SER A 18 16.03 -4.08 -2.01
N PHE A 19 15.33 -5.22 -2.09
CA PHE A 19 15.00 -6.02 -0.91
C PHE A 19 16.25 -6.34 -0.07
N TYR A 20 17.34 -6.74 -0.73
CA TYR A 20 18.67 -6.88 -0.15
C TYR A 20 19.73 -6.33 -1.12
N PRO A 21 20.66 -5.46 -0.66
CA PRO A 21 20.88 -5.11 0.73
C PRO A 21 19.93 -4.02 1.25
N ASP A 22 19.34 -3.17 0.42
CA ASP A 22 18.81 -1.89 0.91
C ASP A 22 17.72 -2.01 1.97
N ILE A 23 16.64 -2.75 1.76
CA ILE A 23 15.50 -2.79 2.69
C ILE A 23 15.83 -3.61 3.95
N VAL A 24 16.40 -4.81 3.77
CA VAL A 24 16.71 -5.73 4.88
C VAL A 24 17.89 -5.22 5.71
N THR A 25 18.84 -4.50 5.11
CA THR A 25 20.09 -4.08 5.80
C THR A 25 20.24 -2.58 5.99
N TYR A 26 19.26 -1.75 5.59
CA TYR A 26 19.31 -0.28 5.49
C TYR A 26 20.10 0.44 6.60
N ASN A 27 20.14 -0.16 7.78
CA ASN A 27 20.61 0.44 9.00
C ASN A 27 21.96 -0.11 9.53
N LEU A 28 22.60 -1.07 8.87
CA LEU A 28 23.93 -1.54 9.27
C LEU A 28 25.04 -0.54 8.89
N ALA A 29 24.81 0.32 7.89
CA ALA A 29 25.83 1.22 7.35
C ALA A 29 25.97 2.58 8.07
N HIS A 30 24.92 3.08 8.75
CA HIS A 30 24.88 4.49 9.21
C HIS A 30 24.89 4.73 10.73
N ARG A 31 25.05 3.69 11.57
CA ARG A 31 25.19 3.81 13.05
C ARG A 31 24.25 4.85 13.71
N THR A 32 23.03 5.02 13.20
CA THR A 32 22.01 5.84 13.86
C THR A 32 21.27 4.97 14.89
N SER A 33 20.55 5.59 15.83
CA SER A 33 19.82 4.90 16.91
C SER A 33 18.69 3.96 16.44
N LYS A 34 18.46 3.81 15.13
CA LYS A 34 17.40 2.99 14.54
C LYS A 34 17.93 1.73 13.84
N THR A 35 19.00 1.10 14.32
CA THR A 35 19.61 0.02 13.54
C THR A 35 18.74 -1.26 13.43
N ARG A 36 18.43 -1.69 12.19
CA ARG A 36 17.86 -3.02 11.89
C ARG A 36 18.85 -4.09 12.38
N LYS A 37 18.37 -5.02 13.21
CA LYS A 37 19.21 -6.06 13.82
C LYS A 37 19.56 -7.13 12.79
N THR A 38 20.74 -7.75 12.94
CA THR A 38 21.00 -9.04 12.31
C THR A 38 19.94 -10.04 12.79
N GLY A 39 19.47 -10.94 11.93
CA GLY A 39 18.46 -11.90 12.36
C GLY A 39 17.03 -11.67 11.89
N GLN A 40 16.75 -10.59 11.16
CA GLN A 40 15.38 -10.26 10.78
C GLN A 40 14.72 -11.32 9.90
N ARG A 41 13.39 -11.38 10.05
CA ARG A 41 12.50 -12.38 9.47
C ARG A 41 11.50 -11.71 8.54
N ASP A 42 12.00 -10.75 7.76
CA ASP A 42 11.19 -9.96 6.85
C ASP A 42 10.45 -10.84 5.85
N ILE A 43 9.22 -10.42 5.55
CA ILE A 43 8.39 -11.02 4.52
C ILE A 43 8.02 -9.90 3.55
N LEU A 44 8.40 -10.04 2.29
CA LEU A 44 7.90 -9.24 1.18
C LEU A 44 6.96 -10.13 0.38
N ARG A 45 5.74 -9.70 0.10
CA ARG A 45 4.82 -10.46 -0.76
C ARG A 45 3.83 -9.55 -1.45
N VAL A 46 3.27 -10.05 -2.54
CA VAL A 46 2.12 -9.46 -3.22
C VAL A 46 0.86 -10.14 -2.72
N ASP A 47 -0.17 -9.34 -2.43
CA ASP A 47 -1.52 -9.84 -2.17
C ASP A 47 -2.52 -9.20 -3.14
N PHE A 48 -3.63 -9.88 -3.36
CA PHE A 48 -4.61 -9.51 -4.37
C PHE A 48 -5.87 -8.93 -3.72
N ILE A 49 -6.20 -7.70 -4.11
CA ILE A 49 -7.47 -7.05 -3.72
C ILE A 49 -8.65 -7.94 -4.11
N ASN A 50 -8.63 -8.49 -5.33
CA ASN A 50 -9.60 -9.47 -5.78
C ASN A 50 -8.95 -10.85 -5.92
N GLN A 51 -9.14 -11.69 -4.91
CA GLN A 51 -8.57 -13.04 -4.83
C GLN A 51 -9.02 -13.97 -5.98
N LYS A 52 -10.19 -13.71 -6.61
CA LYS A 52 -10.65 -14.47 -7.78
C LYS A 52 -9.74 -14.27 -9.00
N LEU A 53 -8.92 -13.22 -9.01
CA LEU A 53 -7.98 -12.95 -10.09
C LEU A 53 -6.76 -13.87 -10.07
N ILE A 54 -6.41 -14.43 -8.90
CA ILE A 54 -5.26 -15.34 -8.77
C ILE A 54 -5.43 -16.54 -9.72
N SER A 55 -6.58 -17.21 -9.62
CA SER A 55 -6.90 -18.36 -10.49
C SER A 55 -7.06 -17.95 -11.95
N ARG A 56 -7.59 -16.74 -12.22
CA ARG A 56 -7.82 -16.24 -13.58
C ARG A 56 -6.52 -15.95 -14.32
N TYR A 57 -5.52 -15.43 -13.62
CA TYR A 57 -4.22 -15.10 -14.19
C TYR A 57 -3.23 -16.27 -14.14
N GLY A 58 -3.60 -17.40 -13.50
CA GLY A 58 -2.74 -18.58 -13.40
C GLY A 58 -1.48 -18.33 -12.56
N VAL A 59 -1.53 -17.36 -11.64
CA VAL A 59 -0.35 -16.88 -10.93
C VAL A 59 -0.10 -17.72 -9.70
N ASN A 60 1.12 -18.23 -9.55
CA ASN A 60 1.56 -18.85 -8.33
C ASN A 60 1.98 -17.77 -7.32
N VAL A 61 1.11 -17.51 -6.33
CA VAL A 61 1.35 -16.49 -5.29
C VAL A 61 2.64 -16.73 -4.49
N LEU A 62 3.11 -17.98 -4.41
CA LEU A 62 4.36 -18.30 -3.70
C LEU A 62 5.60 -17.78 -4.45
N ASP A 63 5.51 -17.58 -5.77
CA ASP A 63 6.62 -17.02 -6.55
C ASP A 63 6.76 -15.51 -6.34
N MET A 64 5.70 -14.84 -5.84
CA MET A 64 5.73 -13.41 -5.50
C MET A 64 5.87 -13.17 -3.99
N GLN A 65 6.72 -13.97 -3.33
CA GLN A 65 7.02 -13.83 -1.91
C GLN A 65 8.49 -14.10 -1.60
N PHE A 66 9.10 -13.23 -0.80
CA PHE A 66 10.30 -13.52 -0.03
C PHE A 66 9.91 -13.71 1.42
N ASP A 67 10.29 -14.85 2.02
CA ASP A 67 10.01 -15.14 3.42
C ASP A 67 11.29 -15.53 4.14
N LEU A 68 11.85 -14.59 4.90
CA LEU A 68 13.03 -14.85 5.72
C LEU A 68 12.69 -15.55 7.05
N LYS A 69 11.41 -15.64 7.43
CA LYS A 69 10.94 -16.39 8.60
C LYS A 69 11.17 -17.89 8.43
N ARG A 70 11.16 -18.40 7.19
CA ARG A 70 11.40 -19.83 6.86
C ARG A 70 12.72 -20.37 7.39
N PHE A 71 13.74 -19.52 7.56
CA PHE A 71 15.05 -19.91 8.08
C PHE A 71 15.08 -20.05 9.61
N GLY A 72 14.03 -19.61 10.32
CA GLY A 72 13.89 -19.79 11.76
C GLY A 72 15.07 -19.21 12.56
N ARG A 73 15.92 -20.09 13.12
CA ARG A 73 17.15 -19.72 13.83
C ARG A 73 18.41 -19.92 12.99
N ASN A 74 18.33 -20.59 11.83
CA ASN A 74 19.48 -20.87 10.99
C ASN A 74 19.94 -19.60 10.24
N GLN A 75 20.88 -18.89 10.84
CA GLN A 75 21.40 -17.64 10.29
C GLN A 75 22.30 -17.88 9.09
N GLU A 76 23.04 -18.99 9.08
CA GLU A 76 23.97 -19.34 8.01
C GLU A 76 23.21 -19.57 6.70
N ASP A 77 22.17 -20.40 6.73
CA ASP A 77 21.33 -20.64 5.55
C ASP A 77 20.68 -19.35 5.03
N ARG A 78 20.21 -18.48 5.93
CA ARG A 78 19.65 -17.19 5.52
C ARG A 78 20.70 -16.30 4.86
N VAL A 79 21.91 -16.22 5.43
CA VAL A 79 23.00 -15.43 4.83
C VAL A 79 23.33 -16.00 3.46
N ARG A 80 23.51 -17.32 3.34
CA ARG A 80 23.77 -17.99 2.06
C ARG A 80 22.65 -17.79 1.03
N TYR A 81 21.39 -17.68 1.47
CA TYR A 81 20.26 -17.32 0.60
C TYR A 81 20.40 -15.88 0.08
N LEU A 82 20.63 -14.92 0.99
CA LEU A 82 20.73 -13.49 0.67
C LEU A 82 21.98 -13.14 -0.17
N THR A 83 23.09 -13.86 0.04
CA THR A 83 24.37 -13.67 -0.67
C THR A 83 24.53 -14.57 -1.89
N ASN A 84 23.50 -15.32 -2.28
CA ASN A 84 23.49 -16.21 -3.44
C ASN A 84 24.49 -17.38 -3.41
N GLN A 85 24.76 -17.92 -2.22
CA GLN A 85 25.70 -19.03 -1.97
C GLN A 85 24.98 -20.37 -1.69
N SER A 86 23.71 -20.48 -2.05
CA SER A 86 22.88 -21.68 -1.86
C SER A 86 22.06 -21.99 -3.10
N ASN A 87 21.62 -23.25 -3.23
CA ASN A 87 20.82 -23.71 -4.38
C ASN A 87 19.46 -23.01 -4.47
N GLN A 88 18.88 -22.68 -3.32
CA GLN A 88 17.74 -21.77 -3.21
C GLN A 88 18.29 -20.41 -2.79
N ASN A 89 18.31 -19.42 -3.70
CA ASN A 89 18.92 -18.12 -3.44
C ASN A 89 18.03 -16.95 -3.87
N LEU A 90 18.34 -15.77 -3.32
CA LEU A 90 17.57 -14.56 -3.55
C LEU A 90 17.58 -14.13 -5.03
N ALA A 91 18.70 -14.28 -5.76
CA ALA A 91 18.75 -13.91 -7.17
C ALA A 91 17.74 -14.70 -8.03
N THR A 92 17.61 -16.00 -7.75
CA THR A 92 16.64 -16.86 -8.43
C THR A 92 15.21 -16.51 -8.02
N ASP A 93 14.96 -16.33 -6.72
CA ASP A 93 13.62 -15.97 -6.21
C ASP A 93 13.21 -14.55 -6.71
N ARG A 94 14.15 -13.61 -6.89
CA ARG A 94 13.91 -12.32 -7.58
C ARG A 94 13.43 -12.50 -9.00
N GLY A 95 14.13 -13.30 -9.80
CA GLY A 95 13.72 -13.57 -11.17
C GLY A 95 12.31 -14.15 -11.25
N LYS A 96 11.99 -15.10 -10.37
CA LYS A 96 10.62 -15.67 -10.28
C LYS A 96 9.58 -14.63 -9.89
N PHE A 97 9.86 -13.82 -8.87
CA PHE A 97 8.96 -12.76 -8.41
C PHE A 97 8.64 -11.80 -9.54
N LYS A 98 9.67 -11.24 -10.18
CA LYS A 98 9.49 -10.25 -11.24
C LYS A 98 8.74 -10.84 -12.44
N ASN A 99 9.07 -12.06 -12.84
CA ASN A 99 8.38 -12.73 -13.94
C ASN A 99 6.90 -12.95 -13.61
N ALA A 100 6.60 -13.51 -12.44
CA ALA A 100 5.23 -13.76 -12.00
C ALA A 100 4.41 -12.45 -11.87
N TYR A 101 5.03 -11.38 -11.35
CA TYR A 101 4.37 -10.08 -11.25
C TYR A 101 4.14 -9.45 -12.63
N ASN A 102 5.13 -9.50 -13.53
CA ASN A 102 4.99 -8.95 -14.88
C ASN A 102 3.95 -9.68 -15.71
N GLU A 103 3.90 -11.02 -15.65
CA GLU A 103 2.87 -11.83 -16.30
C GLU A 103 1.47 -11.44 -15.81
N MET A 104 1.32 -11.29 -14.49
CA MET A 104 0.08 -10.85 -13.86
C MET A 104 -0.31 -9.43 -14.27
N SER A 105 0.65 -8.50 -14.30
CA SER A 105 0.46 -7.12 -14.75
C SER A 105 -0.05 -7.07 -16.18
N VAL A 106 0.62 -7.76 -17.12
CA VAL A 106 0.21 -7.84 -18.54
C VAL A 106 -1.17 -8.49 -18.68
N ALA A 107 -1.46 -9.54 -17.90
CA ALA A 107 -2.78 -10.17 -17.91
C ALA A 107 -3.88 -9.21 -17.44
N SER A 108 -3.60 -8.42 -16.40
CA SER A 108 -4.53 -7.43 -15.86
C SER A 108 -4.82 -6.29 -16.83
N GLU A 109 -3.85 -5.89 -17.66
CA GLU A 109 -4.05 -4.86 -18.69
C GLU A 109 -5.02 -5.34 -19.78
N ARG A 110 -5.00 -6.64 -20.11
CA ARG A 110 -5.88 -7.26 -21.11
C ARG A 110 -7.29 -7.54 -20.59
N ALA A 111 -7.42 -7.76 -19.28
CA ALA A 111 -8.68 -8.12 -18.64
C ALA A 111 -8.86 -7.35 -17.32
N PRO A 112 -9.02 -6.01 -17.38
CA PRO A 112 -9.13 -5.20 -16.19
C PRO A 112 -10.33 -5.65 -15.36
N ALA A 113 -10.10 -5.74 -14.05
CA ALA A 113 -11.12 -6.03 -13.07
C ALA A 113 -11.13 -4.91 -12.04
N GLY A 114 -12.33 -4.57 -11.55
CA GLY A 114 -12.47 -3.57 -10.50
C GLY A 114 -11.70 -3.95 -9.24
N ALA A 115 -11.13 -2.95 -8.59
CA ALA A 115 -10.37 -3.10 -7.36
C ALA A 115 -11.27 -2.70 -6.18
N ASP A 116 -11.88 -3.70 -5.54
CA ASP A 116 -12.71 -3.52 -4.36
C ASP A 116 -11.84 -3.28 -3.10
N ILE A 117 -11.23 -2.08 -3.03
CA ILE A 117 -10.30 -1.70 -1.95
C ILE A 117 -11.04 -1.66 -0.61
N TRP A 118 -12.30 -1.22 -0.61
CA TRP A 118 -13.09 -1.14 0.62
C TRP A 118 -13.29 -2.52 1.23
N SER A 119 -13.78 -3.49 0.44
CA SER A 119 -13.97 -4.87 0.93
C SER A 119 -12.63 -5.55 1.22
N TYR A 120 -11.56 -5.21 0.50
CA TYR A 120 -10.23 -5.73 0.82
C TYR A 120 -9.71 -5.26 2.19
N LEU A 121 -9.85 -3.98 2.53
CA LEU A 121 -9.48 -3.48 3.85
C LEU A 121 -10.36 -4.06 4.97
N LYS A 122 -11.64 -4.33 4.67
CA LYS A 122 -12.57 -4.96 5.62
C LYS A 122 -12.26 -6.45 5.84
N ASP A 123 -12.24 -7.23 4.77
CA ASP A 123 -12.28 -8.70 4.81
C ASP A 123 -11.03 -9.37 4.20
N GLY A 124 -10.28 -8.66 3.34
CA GLY A 124 -9.06 -9.17 2.70
C GLY A 124 -7.86 -9.18 3.63
N ILE A 125 -7.70 -8.14 4.45
CA ILE A 125 -6.62 -8.05 5.46
C ILE A 125 -6.93 -8.98 6.64
N LYS A 126 -6.26 -10.12 6.68
CA LYS A 126 -6.45 -11.21 7.65
C LYS A 126 -5.23 -11.43 8.55
N HIS A 127 -5.38 -12.26 9.57
CA HIS A 127 -4.31 -12.60 10.52
C HIS A 127 -3.04 -13.22 9.89
N GLY A 128 -3.15 -13.86 8.72
CA GLY A 128 -1.98 -14.33 7.98
C GLY A 128 -1.18 -13.21 7.30
N LEU A 129 -1.78 -12.02 7.18
CA LEU A 129 -1.22 -10.84 6.52
C LEU A 129 -0.54 -9.88 7.49
N VAL A 130 -1.08 -9.77 8.71
CA VAL A 130 -0.67 -8.80 9.73
C VAL A 130 -0.17 -9.54 10.96
N ASP A 131 1.09 -9.31 11.35
CA ASP A 131 1.60 -9.78 12.63
C ASP A 131 1.02 -8.94 13.76
N ARG A 132 0.41 -9.58 14.76
CA ARG A 132 -0.16 -8.93 15.95
C ARG A 132 0.82 -8.83 17.12
N ALA A 133 2.00 -9.43 17.00
CA ALA A 133 3.04 -9.34 18.02
C ALA A 133 3.77 -7.99 18.02
N VAL A 134 3.33 -7.03 17.19
CA VAL A 134 3.83 -5.65 17.12
C VAL A 134 3.88 -5.04 18.52
N ASP A 135 5.06 -4.58 18.94
CA ASP A 135 5.31 -3.95 20.23
C ASP A 135 5.00 -4.81 21.46
N THR A 136 4.89 -6.13 21.31
CA THR A 136 4.67 -7.01 22.46
C THR A 136 5.92 -7.13 23.31
N THR A 137 5.73 -6.99 24.63
CA THR A 137 6.76 -7.23 25.63
C THR A 137 6.43 -8.54 26.33
N ILE A 138 7.23 -9.57 26.08
CA ILE A 138 7.07 -10.88 26.72
C ILE A 138 8.14 -11.00 27.80
N LEU A 139 7.70 -11.12 29.06
CA LEU A 139 8.56 -11.52 30.16
C LEU A 139 8.66 -13.05 30.13
N LYS A 140 9.83 -13.61 29.81
CA LYS A 140 10.08 -15.06 29.89
C LYS A 140 11.39 -15.29 30.62
N ASN A 141 11.35 -16.04 31.72
CA ASN A 141 12.51 -16.36 32.56
C ASN A 141 13.29 -15.11 33.02
N ASN A 142 12.59 -14.08 33.51
CA ASN A 142 13.16 -12.78 33.90
C ASN A 142 13.89 -12.01 32.78
N LEU A 143 13.76 -12.44 31.52
CA LEU A 143 14.24 -11.71 30.35
C LEU A 143 13.06 -11.02 29.67
N LEU A 144 13.17 -9.70 29.53
CA LEU A 144 12.23 -8.87 28.80
C LEU A 144 12.54 -8.98 27.31
N LYS A 145 11.70 -9.69 26.55
CA LYS A 145 11.82 -9.79 25.11
C LYS A 145 10.79 -8.86 24.47
N ARG A 146 11.25 -7.84 23.77
CA ARG A 146 10.41 -6.95 22.96
C ARG A 146 10.51 -7.33 21.49
N ASP A 147 9.37 -7.57 20.86
CA ASP A 147 9.27 -7.79 19.42
C ASP A 147 8.98 -6.45 18.71
N TYR A 148 9.77 -6.13 17.68
CA TYR A 148 9.65 -4.91 16.89
C TYR A 148 9.28 -5.32 15.46
N SER A 149 8.10 -5.93 15.33
CA SER A 149 7.50 -6.22 14.04
C SER A 149 6.76 -4.98 13.52
N CYS A 150 6.80 -4.76 12.22
CA CYS A 150 6.14 -3.63 11.55
C CYS A 150 5.40 -4.14 10.33
N ASN A 151 4.09 -3.92 10.26
CA ASN A 151 3.29 -4.29 9.10
C ASN A 151 3.12 -3.07 8.19
N VAL A 152 3.48 -3.21 6.92
CA VAL A 152 3.36 -2.17 5.91
C VAL A 152 2.60 -2.70 4.71
N LEU A 153 1.57 -1.97 4.30
CA LEU A 153 0.86 -2.18 3.02
C LEU A 153 1.28 -1.08 2.04
N LEU A 154 1.83 -1.49 0.90
CA LEU A 154 1.99 -0.62 -0.27
C LEU A 154 0.76 -0.82 -1.17
N LEU A 155 -0.05 0.22 -1.35
CA LEU A 155 -1.29 0.17 -2.11
C LEU A 155 -1.16 1.03 -3.37
N PHE A 156 -1.16 0.38 -4.53
CA PHE A 156 -1.20 1.04 -5.84
C PHE A 156 -2.64 1.27 -6.25
N THR A 157 -3.03 2.52 -6.48
CA THR A 157 -4.39 2.88 -6.91
C THR A 157 -4.38 4.21 -7.64
N ASP A 158 -5.33 4.42 -8.54
CA ASP A 158 -5.54 5.71 -9.21
C ASP A 158 -6.29 6.75 -8.33
N GLY A 159 -6.56 6.38 -7.07
CA GLY A 159 -7.22 7.19 -6.05
C GLY A 159 -8.71 6.92 -5.91
N TYR A 160 -9.35 6.18 -6.82
CA TYR A 160 -10.73 5.80 -6.66
C TYR A 160 -10.85 4.56 -5.77
N ILE A 161 -11.99 4.46 -5.08
CA ILE A 161 -12.34 3.32 -4.25
C ILE A 161 -13.58 2.73 -4.85
N GLU A 162 -13.44 1.59 -5.49
CA GLU A 162 -14.57 0.77 -5.89
C GLU A 162 -14.91 -0.17 -4.73
N ALA A 163 -16.19 -0.49 -4.56
CA ALA A 163 -16.65 -1.36 -3.48
C ALA A 163 -17.38 -2.61 -3.99
N GLY A 164 -17.34 -2.89 -5.31
CA GLY A 164 -18.29 -3.79 -5.98
C GLY A 164 -19.77 -3.37 -5.84
N LEU A 165 -20.00 -2.24 -5.16
CA LEU A 165 -21.25 -1.66 -4.73
C LEU A 165 -21.24 -0.22 -5.26
N HIS A 166 -22.11 0.06 -6.23
CA HIS A 166 -22.25 1.37 -6.85
C HIS A 166 -23.71 1.81 -6.81
N GLY A 167 -23.95 3.11 -6.71
CA GLY A 167 -25.31 3.66 -6.68
C GLY A 167 -25.67 4.25 -5.33
N GLU A 168 -26.80 4.96 -5.30
CA GLU A 168 -27.26 5.73 -4.13
C GLU A 168 -27.60 4.83 -2.94
N ASP A 169 -28.02 3.59 -3.18
CA ASP A 169 -28.34 2.60 -2.15
C ASP A 169 -27.14 2.19 -1.29
N HIS A 170 -25.93 2.51 -1.73
CA HIS A 170 -24.67 2.25 -1.02
C HIS A 170 -24.08 3.53 -0.40
N CYS A 171 -24.92 4.55 -0.24
CA CYS A 171 -24.60 5.80 0.43
C CYS A 171 -25.55 6.04 1.61
N LYS A 172 -25.04 6.67 2.66
CA LYS A 172 -25.79 7.17 3.81
C LYS A 172 -25.50 8.66 3.94
N GLY A 173 -26.41 9.48 3.42
CA GLY A 173 -26.18 10.92 3.28
C GLY A 173 -25.01 11.18 2.32
N ASN A 174 -24.06 12.03 2.72
CA ASN A 174 -22.88 12.37 1.93
C ASN A 174 -21.70 11.38 2.09
N LYS A 175 -21.95 10.22 2.73
CA LYS A 175 -20.96 9.14 2.87
C LYS A 175 -21.33 7.95 2.00
N CYS A 176 -20.38 7.37 1.27
CA CYS A 176 -20.59 6.18 0.45
C CYS A 176 -19.53 5.12 0.74
N TYR A 177 -19.77 3.85 0.37
CA TYR A 177 -18.74 2.80 0.41
C TYR A 177 -17.66 2.95 -0.67
N PHE A 178 -17.91 3.81 -1.66
CA PHE A 178 -17.05 4.03 -2.82
C PHE A 178 -16.67 5.51 -2.97
N LEU A 179 -15.58 5.77 -3.67
CA LEU A 179 -15.15 7.10 -4.11
C LEU A 179 -14.98 7.09 -5.62
N SER A 180 -15.94 7.70 -6.32
CA SER A 180 -15.98 7.76 -7.79
C SER A 180 -15.64 9.15 -8.31
N SER A 181 -15.36 9.26 -9.61
CA SER A 181 -15.24 10.55 -10.30
C SER A 181 -16.46 11.45 -10.07
N LYS A 182 -17.67 10.88 -10.16
CA LYS A 182 -18.93 11.59 -9.91
C LYS A 182 -19.00 12.14 -8.48
N THR A 183 -18.55 11.37 -7.49
CA THR A 183 -18.50 11.80 -6.09
C THR A 183 -17.58 13.01 -5.92
N ILE A 184 -16.38 12.95 -6.51
CA ILE A 184 -15.40 14.05 -6.47
C ILE A 184 -15.94 15.31 -7.16
N GLU A 185 -16.55 15.15 -8.34
CA GLU A 185 -17.16 16.26 -9.08
C GLU A 185 -18.32 16.91 -8.30
N ASN A 186 -19.18 16.10 -7.67
CA ASN A 186 -20.29 16.59 -6.88
C ASN A 186 -19.80 17.34 -5.64
N PHE A 187 -18.83 16.79 -4.90
CA PHE A 187 -18.20 17.47 -3.77
C PHE A 187 -17.61 18.82 -4.20
N ARG A 188 -16.84 18.83 -5.29
CA ARG A 188 -16.24 20.06 -5.84
C ARG A 188 -17.29 21.12 -6.15
N LYS A 189 -18.38 20.74 -6.83
CA LYS A 189 -19.48 21.66 -7.17
C LYS A 189 -20.13 22.22 -5.91
N ALA A 190 -20.41 21.36 -4.93
CA ALA A 190 -21.02 21.77 -3.67
C ALA A 190 -20.11 22.70 -2.85
N PHE A 191 -18.81 22.40 -2.79
CA PHE A 191 -17.83 23.25 -2.11
C PHE A 191 -17.72 24.63 -2.77
N LYS A 192 -17.68 24.71 -4.10
CA LYS A 192 -17.68 26.00 -4.81
C LYS A 192 -18.95 26.80 -4.57
N ALA A 193 -20.10 26.13 -4.59
CA ALA A 193 -21.39 26.77 -4.42
C ALA A 193 -21.61 27.28 -2.99
N SER A 194 -20.99 26.67 -1.98
CA SER A 194 -21.12 27.10 -0.59
C SER A 194 -20.39 28.42 -0.29
N GLY A 195 -19.42 28.81 -1.13
CA GLY A 195 -18.56 29.96 -0.87
C GLY A 195 -17.57 29.77 0.28
N SER A 196 -17.46 28.55 0.83
CA SER A 196 -16.50 28.24 1.89
C SER A 196 -15.07 28.39 1.39
N THR A 197 -14.20 28.92 2.24
CA THR A 197 -12.75 29.02 1.97
C THR A 197 -11.96 27.84 2.54
N SER A 198 -12.60 27.01 3.39
CA SER A 198 -11.98 25.84 4.02
C SER A 198 -12.65 24.56 3.54
N MET A 199 -11.95 23.79 2.71
CA MET A 199 -12.43 22.52 2.20
C MET A 199 -12.61 21.48 3.32
N GLN A 200 -11.71 21.49 4.32
CA GLN A 200 -11.80 20.62 5.51
C GLN A 200 -13.07 20.91 6.31
N ALA A 201 -13.32 22.18 6.66
CA ALA A 201 -14.49 22.56 7.44
C ALA A 201 -15.79 22.24 6.68
N PHE A 202 -15.85 22.56 5.39
CA PHE A 202 -17.01 22.22 4.56
C PHE A 202 -17.27 20.71 4.52
N PHE A 203 -16.22 19.90 4.37
CA PHE A 203 -16.31 18.44 4.35
C PHE A 203 -16.89 17.88 5.65
N GLU A 204 -16.39 18.35 6.80
CA GLU A 204 -16.83 17.92 8.12
C GLU A 204 -18.27 18.37 8.42
N GLU A 205 -18.58 19.65 8.23
CA GLU A 205 -19.89 20.26 8.51
C GLU A 205 -21.01 19.61 7.68
N ASN A 206 -20.71 19.18 6.45
CA ASN A 206 -21.68 18.56 5.55
C ASN A 206 -21.62 17.01 5.60
N GLY A 207 -20.81 16.44 6.47
CA GLY A 207 -20.74 14.99 6.68
C GLY A 207 -20.32 14.20 5.44
N TYR A 208 -19.43 14.75 4.61
CA TYR A 208 -18.84 14.01 3.50
C TYR A 208 -17.88 12.92 4.01
N GLY A 209 -17.64 11.91 3.19
CA GLY A 209 -16.59 10.93 3.44
C GLY A 209 -16.87 9.57 2.83
N ILE A 210 -16.04 8.60 3.21
CA ILE A 210 -16.28 7.18 2.88
C ILE A 210 -16.70 6.48 4.17
N ILE A 211 -17.63 5.54 4.07
CA ILE A 211 -18.06 4.75 5.23
C ILE A 211 -16.84 3.96 5.76
N PRO A 212 -16.42 4.15 7.02
CA PRO A 212 -15.25 3.47 7.57
C PRO A 212 -15.40 1.95 7.57
N VAL A 213 -14.29 1.23 7.46
CA VAL A 213 -14.28 -0.22 7.61
C VAL A 213 -14.07 -0.61 9.07
N GLU A 214 -14.72 -1.68 9.49
CA GLU A 214 -14.50 -2.28 10.80
C GLU A 214 -13.56 -3.48 10.66
N ASN A 215 -12.25 -3.24 10.77
CA ASN A 215 -11.25 -4.30 10.81
C ASN A 215 -10.20 -4.03 11.91
N PRO A 216 -10.18 -4.82 13.01
CA PRO A 216 -9.28 -4.58 14.14
C PRO A 216 -7.80 -4.79 13.81
N LEU A 217 -7.44 -5.32 12.63
CA LEU A 217 -6.06 -5.47 12.18
C LEU A 217 -5.45 -4.17 11.65
N LEU A 218 -6.27 -3.19 11.27
CA LEU A 218 -5.78 -1.94 10.68
C LEU A 218 -4.98 -1.08 11.67
N ARG A 219 -5.29 -1.21 12.97
CA ARG A 219 -4.55 -0.53 14.06
C ARG A 219 -3.09 -0.95 14.16
N ASP A 220 -2.74 -2.08 13.56
CA ASP A 220 -1.39 -2.64 13.55
C ASP A 220 -0.72 -2.50 12.17
N LEU A 221 -1.34 -1.75 11.25
CA LEU A 221 -0.93 -1.62 9.84
C LEU A 221 -0.60 -0.18 9.46
N HIS A 222 0.58 0.02 8.87
CA HIS A 222 0.96 1.26 8.20
C HIS A 222 0.66 1.17 6.70
N VAL A 223 0.06 2.20 6.10
CA VAL A 223 -0.35 2.18 4.68
C VAL A 223 0.37 3.27 3.89
N LEU A 224 1.03 2.89 2.80
CA LEU A 224 1.53 3.83 1.79
C LEU A 224 0.66 3.71 0.55
N VAL A 225 -0.13 4.73 0.24
CA VAL A 225 -0.93 4.80 -0.98
C VAL A 225 -0.12 5.52 -2.04
N LEU A 226 0.06 4.86 -3.19
CA LEU A 226 0.89 5.30 -4.31
C LEU A 226 0.04 5.44 -5.57
N GLU A 227 0.54 6.23 -6.51
CA GLU A 227 -0.01 6.35 -7.88
C GLU A 227 -1.39 7.01 -7.98
N MET A 228 -1.77 7.81 -6.98
CA MET A 228 -3.04 8.54 -6.99
C MET A 228 -3.05 9.58 -8.11
N TYR A 229 -3.96 9.43 -9.08
CA TYR A 229 -3.93 10.19 -10.32
C TYR A 229 -4.78 11.46 -10.26
N ASP A 230 -4.16 12.63 -10.42
CA ASP A 230 -4.86 13.92 -10.46
C ASP A 230 -5.41 14.22 -11.86
N ARG A 231 -6.68 13.89 -12.08
CA ARG A 231 -7.36 14.08 -13.37
C ARG A 231 -7.73 15.54 -13.64
N SER A 232 -7.57 16.41 -12.65
CA SER A 232 -7.81 17.84 -12.83
C SER A 232 -6.64 18.56 -13.50
N LYS A 233 -5.56 17.86 -13.85
CA LYS A 233 -4.42 18.43 -14.59
C LYS A 233 -4.61 18.37 -16.10
N ASN A 234 -4.19 19.43 -16.79
CA ASN A 234 -4.10 19.47 -18.24
C ASN A 234 -2.84 18.75 -18.75
N LYS A 235 -2.68 18.64 -20.08
CA LYS A 235 -1.52 17.98 -20.72
C LYS A 235 -0.15 18.57 -20.33
N ASN A 236 -0.12 19.82 -19.87
CA ASN A 236 1.09 20.52 -19.45
C ASN A 236 1.32 20.42 -17.93
N GLY A 237 0.50 19.62 -17.21
CA GLY A 237 0.59 19.45 -15.77
C GLY A 237 -0.04 20.57 -14.93
N GLY A 238 -0.62 21.59 -15.57
CA GLY A 238 -1.32 22.68 -14.88
C GLY A 238 -2.73 22.29 -14.45
N ALA A 239 -3.17 22.73 -13.28
CA ALA A 239 -4.54 22.51 -12.81
C ALA A 239 -5.56 23.20 -13.75
N SER A 240 -6.55 22.44 -14.21
CA SER A 240 -7.67 22.91 -15.03
C SER A 240 -8.91 23.22 -14.18
N VAL A 241 -8.98 22.66 -12.97
CA VAL A 241 -10.08 22.88 -12.03
C VAL A 241 -9.56 22.89 -10.59
N HIS A 242 -10.07 23.80 -9.76
CA HIS A 242 -9.81 23.85 -8.33
C HIS A 242 -11.09 23.64 -7.51
N PRO A 243 -11.06 23.05 -6.30
CA PRO A 243 -9.98 22.19 -5.80
C PRO A 243 -9.68 21.06 -6.79
N THR A 244 -8.41 20.67 -6.85
CA THR A 244 -7.92 19.61 -7.75
C THR A 244 -8.50 18.25 -7.35
N ASP A 245 -8.41 17.24 -8.22
CA ASP A 245 -8.72 15.87 -7.81
C ASP A 245 -7.78 15.46 -6.66
N TRP A 246 -6.50 15.85 -6.72
CA TRP A 246 -5.53 15.56 -5.66
C TRP A 246 -5.96 16.11 -4.30
N ASP A 247 -6.37 17.38 -4.23
CA ASP A 247 -6.83 18.01 -2.98
C ASP A 247 -8.00 17.23 -2.36
N ILE A 248 -8.97 16.86 -3.19
CA ILE A 248 -10.19 16.14 -2.76
C ILE A 248 -9.84 14.70 -2.36
N LEU A 249 -9.01 14.01 -3.16
CA LEU A 249 -8.56 12.66 -2.87
C LEU A 249 -7.81 12.59 -1.55
N GLN A 250 -6.89 13.52 -1.29
CA GLN A 250 -6.17 13.59 -0.02
C GLN A 250 -7.11 13.71 1.17
N LEU A 251 -8.13 14.57 1.05
CA LEU A 251 -9.13 14.78 2.08
C LEU A 251 -9.92 13.50 2.37
N PHE A 252 -10.53 12.90 1.34
CA PHE A 252 -11.36 11.70 1.49
C PHE A 252 -10.56 10.50 2.00
N TRP A 253 -9.35 10.26 1.46
CA TRP A 253 -8.52 9.14 1.89
C TRP A 253 -7.98 9.32 3.31
N SER A 254 -7.58 10.55 3.68
CA SER A 254 -7.06 10.80 5.02
C SER A 254 -8.16 10.62 6.06
N ASP A 255 -9.36 11.14 5.80
CA ASP A 255 -10.53 10.93 6.65
C ASP A 255 -10.86 9.44 6.78
N TRP A 256 -10.96 8.74 5.65
CA TRP A 256 -11.36 7.33 5.63
C TRP A 256 -10.38 6.40 6.33
N LEU A 257 -9.07 6.52 6.07
CA LEU A 257 -8.06 5.68 6.71
C LEU A 257 -7.98 5.97 8.22
N THR A 258 -8.13 7.24 8.62
CA THR A 258 -8.17 7.64 10.04
C THR A 258 -9.39 7.06 10.74
N GLN A 259 -10.59 7.26 10.20
CA GLN A 259 -11.82 6.73 10.79
C GLN A 259 -11.87 5.20 10.79
N SER A 260 -11.19 4.54 9.84
CA SER A 260 -11.05 3.08 9.78
C SER A 260 -10.01 2.51 10.75
N GLY A 261 -9.30 3.37 11.50
CA GLY A 261 -8.36 2.96 12.54
C GLY A 261 -7.00 2.49 12.02
N VAL A 262 -6.57 2.91 10.83
CA VAL A 262 -5.23 2.60 10.30
C VAL A 262 -4.14 3.24 11.18
N LYS A 263 -3.10 2.48 11.54
CA LYS A 263 -2.04 2.94 12.48
C LYS A 263 -1.39 4.25 12.05
N SER A 264 -0.99 4.34 10.78
CA SER A 264 -0.56 5.58 10.13
C SER A 264 -0.57 5.39 8.62
N PHE A 265 -0.67 6.47 7.86
CA PHE A 265 -0.58 6.39 6.41
C PHE A 265 0.19 7.55 5.77
N LYS A 266 0.54 7.38 4.50
CA LYS A 266 1.02 8.46 3.63
C LYS A 266 0.38 8.28 2.26
N LEU A 267 -0.07 9.39 1.68
CA LEU A 267 -0.70 9.45 0.36
C LEU A 267 0.27 10.11 -0.60
N LEU A 268 0.44 9.54 -1.77
CA LEU A 268 1.36 10.04 -2.78
C LEU A 268 0.68 10.09 -4.16
N PRO A 269 0.97 11.14 -4.94
CA PRO A 269 0.55 11.17 -6.34
C PRO A 269 1.38 10.16 -7.15
N THR A 270 1.15 10.12 -8.45
CA THR A 270 2.01 9.39 -9.40
C THR A 270 3.47 9.81 -9.30
N ALA A 271 4.39 8.84 -9.25
CA ALA A 271 5.82 9.10 -9.31
C ALA A 271 6.25 9.50 -10.73
N ASN A 272 7.30 10.31 -10.85
CA ASN A 272 7.87 10.72 -12.14
C ASN A 272 8.99 9.79 -12.61
N SER A 273 9.52 8.96 -11.72
CA SER A 273 10.58 7.97 -12.03
C SER A 273 10.58 6.81 -11.03
N GLU A 274 11.14 5.68 -11.43
CA GLU A 274 11.35 4.51 -10.56
C GLU A 274 12.17 4.88 -9.31
N THR A 275 13.23 5.67 -9.50
CA THR A 275 14.10 6.14 -8.42
C THR A 275 13.34 6.98 -7.40
N GLU A 276 12.45 7.87 -7.85
CA GLU A 276 11.61 8.69 -6.96
C GLU A 276 10.61 7.81 -6.19
N ALA A 277 9.94 6.88 -6.88
CA ALA A 277 9.00 5.95 -6.26
C ALA A 277 9.68 5.12 -5.17
N PHE A 278 10.81 4.50 -5.50
CA PHE A 278 11.56 3.68 -4.56
C PHE A 278 12.11 4.50 -3.39
N SER A 279 12.71 5.67 -3.64
CA SER A 279 13.21 6.56 -2.59
C SER A 279 12.11 6.91 -1.58
N THR A 280 10.89 7.14 -2.08
CA THR A 280 9.75 7.48 -1.22
C THR A 280 9.25 6.27 -0.42
N ILE A 281 9.17 5.09 -1.04
CA ILE A 281 8.85 3.83 -0.36
C ILE A 281 9.88 3.57 0.75
N LYS A 282 11.15 3.66 0.40
CA LYS A 282 12.28 3.47 1.31
C LYS A 282 12.19 4.43 2.50
N SER A 283 12.04 5.74 2.26
CA SER A 283 11.85 6.74 3.32
C SER A 283 10.64 6.43 4.22
N PHE A 284 9.54 5.94 3.65
CA PHE A 284 8.38 5.53 4.44
C PHE A 284 8.70 4.35 5.35
N LEU A 285 9.35 3.30 4.83
CA LEU A 285 9.76 2.12 5.61
C LEU A 285 10.68 2.48 6.78
N GLU A 286 11.59 3.43 6.58
CA GLU A 286 12.60 3.85 7.56
C GLU A 286 12.06 4.75 8.67
N SER A 287 10.93 5.40 8.40
CA SER A 287 10.24 6.24 9.37
C SER A 287 9.43 5.43 10.39
N ARG A 288 9.45 4.09 10.32
CA ARG A 288 8.75 3.16 11.20
C ARG A 288 9.74 2.40 12.08
#